data_AF-A0A4P6L2Z2-F1
#
_entry.id   AF-A0A4P6L2Z2-F1
#
_cell.length_a   1.000
_cell.length_b   1.000
_cell.length_c   1.000
_cell.angle_alpha   90.00
_cell.angle_beta   90.00
_cell.angle_gamma   90.00
#
_symmetry.space_group_name_H-M   'P 1'
#
loop_
_entity.id
_entity.type
_entity.pdbx_description
1 polymer ?
#
loop_
_entity_poly.entity_id
_entity_poly.type
_entity_poly.pdbx_seq_one_letter_code
_entity_poly.pdbx_strand_id
1 'polypeptide(L)'
;MVKFSARVSIGMGLAVCTALLLAGAAAVRAQGTAQPAANQNQPGGDPKAQAAAAAKAKADLADAAAAKAKADADAAATAAAKAKTAADAAATVAATTKTESDTAGAAKAKADAEAATTTAAIAKTNADAIAADATTARAEANIAAIAAANARVAADAALAARQSSDAGGSTDTNEPDLTVKTECVLVSDSGLLGTLIRDSPKNDASVITGTGASDKCSILEGRQGTLNGTGDLTIAVNRVSLQAFVDAKKNEPGQLVLFLNGVELLTDGRLIGSEQNATMTALRFRISQGKESQLLWSMLYADGALYEARPLRAALGWKAASAARSSIIPTRPEITANVQATTVLQLWLAVLLVALTVGAVFYTATNNDALRDAKLPAWWHDALKLRRETARKPLADREQYIAGLFPLVPRTPADLTAYQTLAENALAGQLVAPADVQTTSIGLALRPKARWKPPRATYSLSRTQLALWFTFTVAAGLFLWMLYGDLRRIDGSLLGLLGISGATAGFSWIADRNGPDRPYVPSQSFLHDLMTDFDERQQMYRYQAVIVNLLLLVVGVIHVVEQLSYPVFDGSWLIFLGISGAIYGTGKGTNET
;
A
#
# COMPACT_ATOMS: atom_id res chain seq x y z
N MET A 1 -17.28 31.35 24.77
CA MET A 1 -18.05 30.19 25.24
C MET A 1 -19.03 29.76 24.14
N VAL A 2 -18.64 28.83 23.27
CA VAL A 2 -19.58 28.02 22.48
C VAL A 2 -18.94 26.64 22.36
N LYS A 3 -19.38 25.69 23.20
CA LYS A 3 -18.99 24.27 23.11
C LYS A 3 -19.75 23.68 21.92
N PHE A 4 -19.16 23.72 20.72
CA PHE A 4 -19.67 22.96 19.58
C PHE A 4 -19.28 21.48 19.76
N SER A 5 -20.29 20.65 19.92
CA SER A 5 -20.18 19.25 20.33
C SER A 5 -19.55 18.38 19.24
N ALA A 6 -18.36 17.82 19.53
CA ALA A 6 -17.63 16.85 18.71
C ALA A 6 -18.39 15.52 18.45
N ARG A 7 -19.62 15.36 18.95
CA ARG A 7 -20.45 14.17 18.74
C ARG A 7 -21.14 14.12 17.37
N VAL A 8 -21.24 15.24 16.64
CA VAL A 8 -21.95 15.26 15.33
C VAL A 8 -21.07 14.75 14.18
N SER A 9 -19.73 14.91 14.23
CA SER A 9 -18.84 14.46 13.16
C SER A 9 -18.57 12.94 13.14
N ILE A 10 -18.73 12.25 14.27
CA ILE A 10 -18.67 10.77 14.31
C ILE A 10 -19.80 10.18 13.45
N GLY A 11 -20.96 10.84 13.39
CA GLY A 11 -22.10 10.36 12.59
C GLY A 11 -21.87 10.37 11.08
N MET A 12 -21.03 11.26 10.55
CA MET A 12 -20.90 11.44 9.10
C MET A 12 -19.82 10.52 8.49
N GLY A 13 -18.71 10.28 9.19
CA GLY A 13 -17.72 9.26 8.82
C GLY A 13 -18.27 7.83 9.01
N LEU A 14 -19.02 7.60 10.09
CA LEU A 14 -19.71 6.32 10.30
C LEU A 14 -20.82 6.11 9.27
N ALA A 15 -21.55 7.14 8.82
CA ALA A 15 -22.60 7.01 7.80
C ALA A 15 -22.05 6.57 6.43
N VAL A 16 -20.88 7.07 6.02
CA VAL A 16 -20.24 6.67 4.75
C VAL A 16 -19.72 5.22 4.84
N CYS A 17 -19.09 4.84 5.96
CA CYS A 17 -18.67 3.46 6.21
C CYS A 17 -19.87 2.49 6.38
N THR A 18 -20.95 2.94 7.01
CA THR A 18 -22.17 2.14 7.24
C THR A 18 -22.98 1.99 5.97
N ALA A 19 -22.98 2.98 5.07
CA ALA A 19 -23.58 2.86 3.74
C ALA A 19 -22.84 1.84 2.85
N LEU A 20 -21.50 1.77 2.96
CA LEU A 20 -20.67 0.77 2.27
C LEU A 20 -20.80 -0.63 2.90
N LEU A 21 -20.93 -0.73 4.23
CA LEU A 21 -21.11 -2.00 4.95
C LEU A 21 -22.54 -2.58 4.85
N LEU A 22 -23.59 -1.75 4.83
CA LEU A 22 -24.98 -2.20 4.67
C LEU A 22 -25.27 -2.73 3.25
N ALA A 23 -24.56 -2.23 2.24
CA ALA A 23 -24.62 -2.80 0.89
C ALA A 23 -24.00 -4.21 0.81
N GLY A 24 -23.05 -4.55 1.71
CA GLY A 24 -22.43 -5.88 1.79
C GLY A 24 -23.11 -6.85 2.77
N ALA A 25 -23.67 -6.36 3.88
CA ALA A 25 -24.24 -7.19 4.94
C ALA A 25 -25.57 -7.87 4.56
N ALA A 26 -26.28 -7.39 3.53
CA ALA A 26 -27.48 -8.03 3.01
C ALA A 26 -27.19 -9.37 2.28
N ALA A 27 -25.94 -9.63 1.87
CA ALA A 27 -25.56 -10.84 1.12
C ALA A 27 -25.05 -11.99 2.01
N VAL A 28 -24.73 -11.75 3.29
CA VAL A 28 -24.03 -12.74 4.15
C VAL A 28 -24.94 -13.36 5.23
N ARG A 29 -26.20 -12.94 5.36
CA ARG A 29 -27.12 -13.43 6.41
C ARG A 29 -27.81 -14.77 6.09
N ALA A 30 -27.26 -15.55 5.17
CA ALA A 30 -27.78 -16.86 4.78
C ALA A 30 -26.68 -17.93 4.85
N GLN A 31 -26.12 -18.18 6.03
CA GLN A 31 -25.47 -19.46 6.37
C GLN A 31 -25.24 -19.53 7.89
N GLY A 32 -25.88 -20.52 8.51
CA GLY A 32 -25.95 -20.69 9.96
C GLY A 32 -24.80 -21.48 10.57
N THR A 33 -24.42 -21.05 11.78
CA THR A 33 -24.22 -21.83 13.02
C THR A 33 -23.77 -23.29 12.93
N ALA A 34 -22.57 -23.57 13.45
CA ALA A 34 -22.33 -24.54 14.54
C ALA A 34 -20.84 -24.57 14.92
N GLN A 35 -20.51 -24.30 16.19
CA GLN A 35 -19.22 -24.68 16.77
C GLN A 35 -19.45 -25.21 18.20
N PRO A 36 -18.88 -26.36 18.58
CA PRO A 36 -19.20 -26.99 19.86
C PRO A 36 -18.36 -26.43 21.00
N ALA A 37 -18.99 -26.28 22.16
CA ALA A 37 -18.37 -25.89 23.41
C ALA A 37 -17.40 -26.99 23.89
N ALA A 38 -16.12 -26.65 24.05
CA ALA A 38 -15.12 -27.52 24.65
C ALA A 38 -15.05 -27.28 26.17
N ASN A 39 -15.23 -28.38 26.89
CA ASN A 39 -15.35 -28.57 28.33
C ASN A 39 -14.01 -28.31 29.06
N GLN A 40 -13.94 -27.28 29.91
CA GLN A 40 -12.77 -26.93 30.75
C GLN A 40 -12.92 -27.44 32.19
N ASN A 41 -12.83 -28.76 32.42
CA ASN A 41 -12.67 -29.29 33.76
C ASN A 41 -11.83 -30.59 33.73
N GLN A 42 -10.51 -30.44 33.86
CA GLN A 42 -9.62 -31.52 34.29
C GLN A 42 -8.74 -31.02 35.45
N PRO A 43 -8.76 -31.68 36.63
CA PRO A 43 -7.96 -31.28 37.78
C PRO A 43 -6.56 -31.93 37.77
N GLY A 44 -5.53 -31.15 38.14
CA GLY A 44 -4.36 -31.67 38.87
C GLY A 44 -3.18 -32.23 38.07
N GLY A 45 -2.81 -31.66 36.92
CA GLY A 45 -1.54 -31.98 36.25
C GLY A 45 -0.37 -31.20 36.85
N ASP A 46 0.75 -31.87 37.14
CA ASP A 46 2.02 -31.25 37.57
C ASP A 46 2.41 -30.12 36.57
N PRO A 47 2.50 -28.85 37.01
CA PRO A 47 2.81 -27.71 36.15
C PRO A 47 4.14 -27.88 35.41
N LYS A 48 5.08 -28.65 35.97
CA LYS A 48 6.38 -28.91 35.36
C LYS A 48 6.26 -29.86 34.16
N ALA A 49 5.37 -30.85 34.25
CA ALA A 49 5.07 -31.77 33.15
C ALA A 49 4.31 -31.07 32.02
N GLN A 50 3.38 -30.16 32.35
CA GLN A 50 2.67 -29.35 31.35
C GLN A 50 3.60 -28.36 30.64
N ALA A 51 4.53 -27.72 31.36
CA ALA A 51 5.54 -26.85 30.75
C ALA A 51 6.51 -27.61 29.82
N ALA A 52 6.93 -28.82 30.21
CA ALA A 52 7.77 -29.68 29.38
C ALA A 52 7.02 -30.15 28.11
N ALA A 53 5.75 -30.54 28.23
CA ALA A 53 4.91 -30.93 27.09
C ALA A 53 4.68 -29.75 26.12
N ALA A 54 4.44 -28.54 26.65
CA ALA A 54 4.30 -27.34 25.84
C ALA A 54 5.60 -26.92 25.14
N ALA A 55 6.76 -27.10 25.79
CA ALA A 55 8.07 -26.86 25.19
C ALA A 55 8.36 -27.85 24.05
N LYS A 56 8.05 -29.14 24.26
CA LYS A 56 8.18 -30.17 23.24
C LYS A 56 7.25 -29.92 22.05
N ALA A 57 5.98 -29.59 22.29
CA ALA A 57 5.04 -29.26 21.22
C ALA A 57 5.48 -28.04 20.38
N LYS A 58 6.14 -27.05 21.01
CA LYS A 58 6.73 -25.91 20.29
C LYS A 58 7.94 -26.30 19.45
N ALA A 59 8.81 -27.18 19.95
CA ALA A 59 9.94 -27.71 19.18
C ALA A 59 9.46 -28.52 17.98
N ASP A 60 8.49 -29.42 18.19
CA ASP A 60 7.90 -30.23 17.12
C ASP A 60 7.23 -29.34 16.04
N LEU A 61 6.61 -28.22 16.41
CA LEU A 61 6.02 -27.26 15.47
C LEU A 61 7.08 -26.47 14.68
N ALA A 62 8.20 -26.10 15.33
CA ALA A 62 9.31 -25.41 14.67
C ALA A 62 10.02 -26.32 13.65
N ASP A 63 10.20 -27.60 13.98
CA ASP A 63 10.78 -28.60 13.07
C ASP A 63 9.85 -28.86 11.88
N ALA A 64 8.54 -28.93 12.10
CA ALA A 64 7.55 -29.05 11.02
C ALA A 64 7.56 -27.82 10.08
N ALA A 65 7.69 -26.61 10.63
CA ALA A 65 7.79 -25.39 9.83
C ALA A 65 9.09 -25.33 9.01
N ALA A 66 10.22 -25.77 9.59
CA ALA A 66 11.50 -25.86 8.89
C ALA A 66 11.47 -26.90 7.76
N ALA A 67 10.83 -28.05 7.99
CA ALA A 67 10.64 -29.08 6.97
C ALA A 67 9.77 -28.58 5.80
N LYS A 68 8.68 -27.86 6.09
CA LYS A 68 7.83 -27.25 5.06
C LYS A 68 8.59 -26.19 4.25
N ALA A 69 9.32 -25.30 4.90
CA ALA A 69 10.11 -24.27 4.21
C ALA A 69 11.18 -24.87 3.27
N LYS A 70 11.78 -26.00 3.67
CA LYS A 70 12.71 -26.75 2.81
C LYS A 70 12.00 -27.36 1.59
N ALA A 71 10.85 -27.98 1.79
CA ALA A 71 10.06 -28.56 0.71
C ALA A 71 9.60 -27.49 -0.32
N ASP A 72 9.18 -26.32 0.18
CA ASP A 72 8.78 -25.19 -0.67
C ASP A 72 9.98 -24.64 -1.48
N ALA A 73 11.17 -24.57 -0.89
CA ALA A 73 12.40 -24.17 -1.58
C ALA A 73 12.83 -25.18 -2.66
N ASP A 74 12.76 -26.49 -2.38
CA ASP A 74 13.09 -27.56 -3.33
C ASP A 74 12.09 -27.55 -4.52
N ALA A 75 10.81 -27.28 -4.27
CA ALA A 75 9.78 -27.13 -5.30
C ALA A 75 10.04 -25.90 -6.20
N ALA A 76 10.43 -24.76 -5.62
CA ALA A 76 10.79 -23.55 -6.38
C ALA A 76 12.04 -23.77 -7.24
N ALA A 77 13.08 -24.42 -6.71
CA ALA A 77 14.28 -24.77 -7.48
C ALA A 77 13.96 -25.70 -8.66
N THR A 78 13.05 -26.66 -8.46
CA THR A 78 12.58 -27.57 -9.52
C THR A 78 11.81 -26.82 -10.61
N ALA A 79 10.96 -25.86 -10.23
CA ALA A 79 10.23 -25.01 -11.18
C ALA A 79 11.18 -24.12 -12.01
N ALA A 80 12.18 -23.51 -11.37
CA ALA A 80 13.20 -22.71 -12.04
C ALA A 80 14.04 -23.54 -13.03
N ALA A 81 14.41 -24.77 -12.66
CA ALA A 81 15.11 -25.69 -13.55
C ALA A 81 14.25 -26.03 -14.79
N LYS A 82 12.96 -26.35 -14.61
CA LYS A 82 12.04 -26.61 -15.73
C LYS A 82 11.87 -25.39 -16.65
N ALA A 83 11.75 -24.20 -16.08
CA ALA A 83 11.64 -22.95 -16.85
C ALA A 83 12.90 -22.70 -17.69
N LYS A 84 14.09 -22.95 -17.11
CA LYS A 84 15.36 -22.86 -17.85
C LYS A 84 15.41 -23.86 -19.00
N THR A 85 15.05 -25.13 -18.77
CA THR A 85 15.00 -26.15 -19.83
C THR A 85 14.02 -25.77 -20.96
N ALA A 86 12.87 -25.18 -20.63
CA ALA A 86 11.92 -24.69 -21.63
C ALA A 86 12.48 -23.51 -22.43
N ALA A 87 13.19 -22.58 -21.79
CA ALA A 87 13.87 -21.47 -22.46
C ALA A 87 15.00 -21.96 -23.40
N ASP A 88 15.80 -22.93 -22.96
CA ASP A 88 16.88 -23.53 -23.77
C ASP A 88 16.30 -24.31 -24.98
N ALA A 89 15.17 -25.00 -24.80
CA ALA A 89 14.43 -25.65 -25.89
C ALA A 89 13.90 -24.63 -26.90
N ALA A 90 13.27 -23.53 -26.44
CA ALA A 90 12.78 -22.46 -27.30
C ALA A 90 13.91 -21.77 -28.09
N ALA A 91 15.07 -21.54 -27.46
CA ALA A 91 16.25 -21.00 -28.12
C ALA A 91 16.80 -21.96 -29.20
N THR A 92 16.73 -23.27 -28.95
CA THR A 92 17.13 -24.29 -29.93
C THR A 92 16.19 -24.33 -31.13
N VAL A 93 14.87 -24.21 -30.91
CA VAL A 93 13.86 -24.12 -31.97
C VAL A 93 14.05 -22.84 -32.81
N ALA A 94 14.31 -21.70 -32.16
CA ALA A 94 14.59 -20.43 -32.85
C ALA A 94 15.88 -20.48 -33.68
N ALA A 95 16.90 -21.21 -33.22
CA ALA A 95 18.14 -21.40 -33.97
C ALA A 95 17.95 -22.28 -35.22
N THR A 96 17.03 -23.24 -35.19
CA THR A 96 16.74 -24.13 -36.33
C THR A 96 15.81 -23.50 -37.38
N THR A 97 14.91 -22.59 -36.98
CA THR A 97 13.99 -21.89 -37.91
C THR A 97 14.65 -20.78 -38.75
N LYS A 98 15.92 -20.45 -38.51
CA LYS A 98 16.65 -19.39 -39.24
C LYS A 98 16.94 -19.73 -40.72
N THR A 99 16.57 -20.91 -41.20
CA THR A 99 16.91 -21.41 -42.54
C THR A 99 15.73 -21.42 -43.52
N GLU A 100 14.50 -21.16 -43.08
CA GLU A 100 13.32 -21.08 -43.96
C GLU A 100 12.86 -19.62 -44.13
N SER A 101 12.99 -19.14 -45.37
CA SER A 101 12.69 -17.78 -45.81
C SER A 101 11.17 -17.60 -46.02
N ASP A 102 10.40 -17.51 -44.93
CA ASP A 102 9.03 -16.98 -44.97
C ASP A 102 8.90 -15.82 -43.96
N THR A 103 8.74 -14.61 -44.51
CA THR A 103 8.81 -13.33 -43.77
C THR A 103 7.68 -13.14 -42.74
N ALA A 104 6.57 -13.88 -42.84
CA ALA A 104 5.50 -13.87 -41.86
C ALA A 104 5.80 -14.73 -40.61
N GLY A 105 6.56 -15.82 -40.76
CA GLY A 105 6.94 -16.70 -39.65
C GLY A 105 7.98 -16.06 -38.72
N ALA A 106 8.90 -15.27 -39.28
CA ALA A 106 9.96 -14.61 -38.53
C ALA A 106 9.45 -13.57 -37.51
N ALA A 107 8.37 -12.85 -37.83
CA ALA A 107 7.77 -11.88 -36.92
C ALA A 107 7.08 -12.56 -35.72
N LYS A 108 6.37 -13.66 -35.97
CA LYS A 108 5.75 -14.47 -34.92
C LYS A 108 6.79 -15.14 -34.03
N ALA A 109 7.81 -15.78 -34.60
CA ALA A 109 8.90 -16.39 -33.85
C ALA A 109 9.67 -15.39 -32.98
N LYS A 110 9.86 -14.15 -33.47
CA LYS A 110 10.47 -13.08 -32.68
C LYS A 110 9.57 -12.64 -31.52
N ALA A 111 8.27 -12.48 -31.75
CA ALA A 111 7.31 -12.14 -30.69
C ALA A 111 7.22 -13.25 -29.62
N ASP A 112 7.21 -14.52 -30.03
CA ASP A 112 7.20 -15.67 -29.13
C ASP A 112 8.50 -15.74 -28.30
N ALA A 113 9.66 -15.45 -28.90
CA ALA A 113 10.94 -15.38 -28.19
C ALA A 113 11.01 -14.20 -27.19
N GLU A 114 10.48 -13.04 -27.53
CA GLU A 114 10.37 -11.89 -26.62
C GLU A 114 9.40 -12.17 -25.47
N ALA A 115 8.27 -12.83 -25.73
CA ALA A 115 7.32 -13.27 -24.71
C ALA A 115 7.92 -14.32 -23.76
N ALA A 116 8.67 -15.30 -24.29
CA ALA A 116 9.38 -16.30 -23.48
C ALA A 116 10.45 -15.66 -22.58
N THR A 117 11.22 -14.70 -23.13
CA THR A 117 12.24 -13.96 -22.37
C THR A 117 11.60 -13.13 -21.25
N THR A 118 10.47 -12.48 -21.53
CA THR A 118 9.72 -11.70 -20.53
C THR A 118 9.16 -12.62 -19.43
N THR A 119 8.62 -13.78 -19.81
CA THR A 119 8.12 -14.79 -18.87
C THR A 119 9.22 -15.32 -17.96
N ALA A 120 10.42 -15.59 -18.52
CA ALA A 120 11.60 -15.99 -17.74
C ALA A 120 12.06 -14.88 -16.78
N ALA A 121 12.02 -13.61 -17.20
CA ALA A 121 12.36 -12.47 -16.35
C ALA A 121 11.37 -12.29 -15.19
N ILE A 122 10.07 -12.46 -15.45
CA ILE A 122 9.02 -12.44 -14.41
C ILE A 122 9.20 -13.63 -13.45
N ALA A 123 9.42 -14.85 -13.97
CA ALA A 123 9.65 -16.03 -13.15
C ALA A 123 10.88 -15.87 -12.24
N LYS A 124 11.96 -15.29 -12.76
CA LYS A 124 13.14 -14.95 -11.98
C LYS A 124 12.83 -13.89 -10.92
N THR A 125 12.14 -12.82 -11.28
CA THR A 125 11.74 -11.75 -10.33
C THR A 125 10.87 -12.31 -9.22
N ASN A 126 9.93 -13.20 -9.55
CA ASN A 126 9.08 -13.89 -8.56
C ASN A 126 9.90 -14.84 -7.68
N ALA A 127 10.87 -15.57 -8.23
CA ALA A 127 11.75 -16.43 -7.45
C ALA A 127 12.63 -15.62 -6.48
N ASP A 128 13.15 -14.47 -6.94
CA ASP A 128 13.93 -13.54 -6.12
C ASP A 128 13.05 -12.91 -5.01
N ALA A 129 11.79 -12.57 -5.34
CA ALA A 129 10.81 -12.09 -4.38
C ALA A 129 10.43 -13.15 -3.33
N ILE A 130 10.22 -14.41 -3.74
CA ILE A 130 9.97 -15.54 -2.82
C ILE A 130 11.17 -15.77 -1.90
N ALA A 131 12.41 -15.66 -2.42
CA ALA A 131 13.62 -15.76 -1.61
C ALA A 131 13.75 -14.59 -0.60
N ALA A 132 13.35 -13.38 -1.01
CA ALA A 132 13.25 -12.21 -0.12
C ALA A 132 12.16 -12.36 0.94
N ASP A 133 11.02 -12.99 0.59
CA ASP A 133 9.91 -13.24 1.51
C ASP A 133 10.28 -14.34 2.52
N ALA A 134 10.96 -15.41 2.09
CA ALA A 134 11.49 -16.44 2.99
C ALA A 134 12.53 -15.91 3.98
N THR A 135 13.32 -14.91 3.57
CA THR A 135 14.24 -14.21 4.48
C THR A 135 13.50 -13.26 5.43
N THR A 136 12.42 -12.63 4.97
CA THR A 136 11.53 -11.79 5.79
C THR A 136 10.76 -12.63 6.82
N ALA A 137 10.16 -13.77 6.43
CA ALA A 137 9.50 -14.71 7.32
C ALA A 137 10.45 -15.29 8.38
N ARG A 138 11.72 -15.57 8.02
CA ARG A 138 12.77 -15.91 9.02
C ARG A 138 13.05 -14.74 9.97
N ALA A 139 13.11 -13.52 9.47
CA ALA A 139 13.28 -12.34 10.31
C ALA A 139 12.09 -12.13 11.25
N GLU A 140 10.86 -12.29 10.79
CA GLU A 140 9.62 -12.20 11.59
C GLU A 140 9.53 -13.31 12.64
N ALA A 141 9.86 -14.55 12.30
CA ALA A 141 9.96 -15.64 13.27
C ALA A 141 11.01 -15.33 14.35
N ASN A 142 12.15 -14.75 13.98
CA ASN A 142 13.16 -14.29 14.93
C ASN A 142 12.64 -13.13 15.80
N ILE A 143 11.89 -12.18 15.23
CA ILE A 143 11.28 -11.06 15.97
C ILE A 143 10.23 -11.57 16.96
N ALA A 144 9.37 -12.51 16.56
CA ALA A 144 8.38 -13.14 17.43
C ALA A 144 9.04 -13.95 18.55
N ALA A 145 10.13 -14.66 18.26
CA ALA A 145 10.94 -15.34 19.26
C ALA A 145 11.59 -14.35 20.25
N ILE A 146 12.10 -13.22 19.76
CA ILE A 146 12.65 -12.13 20.61
C ILE A 146 11.54 -11.49 21.45
N ALA A 147 10.36 -11.22 20.89
CA ALA A 147 9.23 -10.65 21.62
C ALA A 147 8.73 -11.61 22.72
N ALA A 148 8.63 -12.90 22.42
CA ALA A 148 8.29 -13.93 23.41
C ALA A 148 9.37 -14.06 24.50
N ALA A 149 10.65 -13.94 24.15
CA ALA A 149 11.74 -13.88 25.10
C ALA A 149 11.64 -12.62 25.98
N ASN A 150 11.38 -11.44 25.40
CA ASN A 150 11.22 -10.19 26.15
C ASN A 150 10.00 -10.21 27.08
N ALA A 151 8.89 -10.82 26.66
CA ALA A 151 7.71 -10.99 27.51
C ALA A 151 7.99 -11.91 28.73
N ARG A 152 8.76 -12.98 28.55
CA ARG A 152 9.24 -13.82 29.66
C ARG A 152 10.13 -13.04 30.60
N VAL A 153 11.00 -12.20 30.06
CA VAL A 153 11.92 -11.37 30.85
C VAL A 153 11.20 -10.29 31.62
N ALA A 154 10.19 -9.67 31.02
CA ALA A 154 9.33 -8.72 31.73
C ALA A 154 8.56 -9.42 32.86
N ALA A 155 8.09 -10.66 32.63
CA ALA A 155 7.46 -11.46 33.67
C ALA A 155 8.44 -11.85 34.78
N ASP A 156 9.67 -12.27 34.43
CA ASP A 156 10.74 -12.62 35.38
C ASP A 156 11.22 -11.39 36.16
N ALA A 157 11.33 -10.23 35.51
CA ALA A 157 11.67 -8.95 36.14
C ALA A 157 10.54 -8.46 37.06
N ALA A 158 9.28 -8.64 36.68
CA ALA A 158 8.13 -8.36 37.54
C ALA A 158 8.08 -9.31 38.76
N LEU A 159 8.46 -10.58 38.56
CA LEU A 159 8.58 -11.56 39.63
C LEU A 159 9.76 -11.22 40.55
N ALA A 160 10.91 -10.83 40.01
CA ALA A 160 12.07 -10.38 40.75
C ALA A 160 11.79 -9.09 41.52
N ALA A 161 11.05 -8.15 40.93
CA ALA A 161 10.60 -6.93 41.60
C ALA A 161 9.68 -7.24 42.78
N ARG A 162 8.74 -8.20 42.64
CA ARG A 162 7.90 -8.69 43.74
C ARG A 162 8.70 -9.43 44.82
N GLN A 163 9.69 -10.23 44.41
CA GLN A 163 10.58 -10.91 45.35
C GLN A 163 11.48 -9.91 46.10
N SER A 164 11.88 -8.81 45.47
CA SER A 164 12.62 -7.72 46.12
C SER A 164 11.76 -6.86 47.05
N SER A 165 10.44 -6.77 46.83
CA SER A 165 9.55 -6.08 47.76
C SER A 165 9.21 -6.91 49.00
N ASP A 166 9.24 -8.25 48.89
CA ASP A 166 8.96 -9.16 50.01
C ASP A 166 10.23 -9.54 50.79
N ALA A 167 11.41 -9.44 50.17
CA ALA A 167 12.69 -9.59 50.84
C ALA A 167 13.13 -8.26 51.47
N GLY A 168 12.50 -7.87 52.58
CA GLY A 168 12.96 -6.77 53.46
C GLY A 168 14.29 -7.05 54.19
N GLY A 169 15.25 -7.69 53.52
CA GLY A 169 16.61 -7.94 53.97
C GLY A 169 17.57 -7.04 53.22
N SER A 170 17.95 -5.92 53.84
CA SER A 170 18.98 -5.00 53.39
C SER A 170 20.33 -5.71 53.22
N THR A 171 20.60 -6.29 52.06
CA THR A 171 21.97 -6.53 51.63
C THR A 171 22.50 -5.23 51.04
N ASP A 172 23.29 -4.50 51.84
CA ASP A 172 24.08 -3.34 51.44
C ASP A 172 25.11 -3.73 50.37
N THR A 173 24.67 -3.97 49.15
CA THR A 173 25.54 -3.82 47.99
C THR A 173 25.64 -2.33 47.73
N ASN A 174 26.76 -1.72 48.15
CA ASN A 174 27.16 -0.33 47.90
C ASN A 174 27.36 -0.05 46.39
N GLU A 175 26.42 -0.46 45.54
CA GLU A 175 26.40 -0.06 44.15
C GLU A 175 25.89 1.39 44.12
N PRO A 176 26.71 2.35 43.67
CA PRO A 176 26.32 3.75 43.66
C PRO A 176 25.03 3.91 42.85
N ASP A 177 24.10 4.71 43.36
CA ASP A 177 22.87 5.08 42.64
C ASP A 177 23.24 5.86 41.37
N LEU A 178 23.35 5.16 40.25
CA LEU A 178 23.72 5.70 38.93
C LEU A 178 22.50 6.26 38.18
N THR A 179 21.51 6.79 38.89
CA THR A 179 20.33 7.40 38.27
C THR A 179 20.68 8.72 37.57
N VAL A 180 20.51 8.75 36.25
CA VAL A 180 20.61 9.98 35.46
C VAL A 180 19.27 10.72 35.57
N LYS A 181 19.26 11.83 36.30
CA LYS A 181 18.06 12.66 36.42
C LYS A 181 17.86 13.50 35.16
N THR A 182 16.77 13.22 34.44
CA THR A 182 16.28 14.09 33.36
C THR A 182 15.63 15.32 33.98
N GLU A 183 16.04 16.51 33.53
CA GLU A 183 15.53 17.79 34.03
C GLU A 183 14.53 18.41 33.05
N CYS A 184 14.74 18.28 31.73
CA CYS A 184 13.77 18.74 30.74
C CYS A 184 13.79 17.93 29.44
N VAL A 185 12.67 17.94 28.72
CA VAL A 185 12.54 17.37 27.37
C VAL A 185 11.94 18.46 26.47
N LEU A 186 12.67 18.83 25.44
CA LEU A 186 12.24 19.78 24.42
C LEU A 186 12.10 19.07 23.08
N VAL A 187 10.95 19.27 22.45
CA VAL A 187 10.69 18.82 21.09
C VAL A 187 10.90 20.00 20.15
N SER A 188 11.82 19.85 19.19
CA SER A 188 11.96 20.76 18.06
C SER A 188 11.45 20.05 16.80
N ASP A 189 10.24 20.43 16.38
CA ASP A 189 9.63 19.90 15.16
C ASP A 189 10.21 20.57 13.92
N SER A 190 10.55 19.77 12.92
CA SER A 190 10.89 20.21 11.57
C SER A 190 9.65 20.05 10.69
N GLY A 191 8.58 20.81 10.98
CA GLY A 191 7.32 20.65 10.26
C GLY A 191 7.47 20.82 8.73
N LEU A 192 6.51 20.29 7.96
CA LEU A 192 6.47 20.29 6.48
C LEU A 192 6.75 21.67 5.82
N LEU A 193 6.36 22.76 6.50
CA LEU A 193 6.54 24.16 6.04
C LEU A 193 7.46 24.98 6.95
N GLY A 194 8.02 24.34 7.99
CA GLY A 194 8.90 24.98 8.95
C GLY A 194 10.27 25.17 8.34
N THR A 195 10.64 26.44 8.17
CA THR A 195 12.01 26.92 7.91
C THR A 195 13.05 25.88 8.28
N LEU A 196 13.74 25.31 7.27
CA LEU A 196 14.99 24.58 7.46
C LEU A 196 15.73 25.29 8.58
N ILE A 197 15.77 24.67 9.78
CA ILE A 197 16.69 25.11 10.81
C ILE A 197 18.01 24.94 10.11
N ARG A 198 18.57 26.07 9.67
CA ARG A 198 19.78 26.11 8.87
C ARG A 198 20.77 25.31 9.69
N ASP A 199 21.19 24.15 9.19
CA ASP A 199 22.29 23.36 9.73
C ASP A 199 23.56 24.21 9.59
N SER A 200 23.63 25.31 10.34
CA SER A 200 24.75 26.21 10.42
C SER A 200 25.39 25.89 11.77
N PRO A 201 26.27 24.88 11.83
CA PRO A 201 26.92 24.42 13.05
C PRO A 201 27.85 25.47 13.69
N LYS A 202 27.80 26.74 13.26
CA LYS A 202 28.72 27.79 13.71
C LYS A 202 28.06 29.00 14.35
N ASN A 203 26.77 29.25 14.18
CA ASN A 203 26.16 30.53 14.64
C ASN A 203 24.96 30.41 15.60
N ASP A 204 24.37 29.23 15.82
CA ASP A 204 23.33 29.03 16.85
C ASP A 204 23.91 28.64 18.22
N ALA A 205 25.11 29.13 18.53
CA ALA A 205 25.90 28.77 19.72
C ALA A 205 25.38 29.38 21.05
N SER A 206 24.07 29.58 21.18
CA SER A 206 23.51 30.35 22.30
C SER A 206 22.03 30.05 22.56
N VAL A 207 21.60 28.79 22.46
CA VAL A 207 20.27 28.42 22.99
C VAL A 207 20.31 28.37 24.54
N ILE A 208 21.49 28.25 25.13
CA ILE A 208 21.69 28.14 26.59
C ILE A 208 22.63 29.25 27.12
N THR A 209 22.36 30.52 26.85
CA THR A 209 23.15 31.64 27.43
C THR A 209 22.52 32.31 28.65
N GLY A 210 21.39 31.80 29.16
CA GLY A 210 20.81 32.30 30.40
C GLY A 210 21.63 31.85 31.62
N THR A 211 22.35 32.78 32.25
CA THR A 211 23.13 32.57 33.48
C THR A 211 22.28 32.61 34.77
N GLY A 212 20.95 32.76 34.64
CA GLY A 212 20.02 32.83 35.76
C GLY A 212 19.60 31.44 36.26
N ALA A 213 19.94 31.11 37.51
CA ALA A 213 19.64 29.84 38.16
C ALA A 213 18.13 29.57 38.43
N SER A 214 17.25 30.52 38.12
CA SER A 214 15.88 30.54 38.67
C SER A 214 14.81 29.92 37.80
N ASP A 215 15.12 29.36 36.62
CA ASP A 215 14.06 28.72 35.84
C ASP A 215 14.59 27.72 34.81
N LYS A 216 14.95 26.54 35.33
CA LYS A 216 15.79 25.52 34.67
C LYS A 216 15.20 24.92 33.38
N CYS A 217 13.93 25.21 33.07
CA CYS A 217 13.25 24.79 31.84
C CYS A 217 12.65 25.96 31.03
N SER A 218 12.50 27.16 31.60
CA SER A 218 11.66 28.20 30.97
C SER A 218 12.34 28.93 29.81
N ILE A 219 13.68 28.86 29.70
CA ILE A 219 14.41 29.28 28.49
C ILE A 219 13.96 28.46 27.26
N LEU A 220 13.42 27.26 27.49
CA LEU A 220 12.91 26.36 26.44
C LEU A 220 11.38 26.38 26.29
N GLU A 221 10.64 27.00 27.23
CA GLU A 221 9.16 27.04 27.23
C GLU A 221 8.58 27.85 26.06
N GLY A 222 9.33 28.81 25.51
CA GLY A 222 8.88 29.63 24.39
C GLY A 222 8.59 28.86 23.09
N ARG A 223 9.00 27.58 22.99
CA ARG A 223 8.79 26.73 21.80
C ARG A 223 8.50 25.27 22.15
N GLN A 224 7.50 25.00 22.99
CA GLN A 224 6.96 23.64 23.05
C GLN A 224 6.27 23.30 21.72
N GLY A 225 7.01 22.71 20.78
CA GLY A 225 6.47 22.13 19.57
C GLY A 225 5.88 20.74 19.83
N THR A 226 4.89 20.35 19.03
CA THR A 226 4.43 18.96 18.97
C THR A 226 5.31 18.17 18.01
N LEU A 227 5.76 16.97 18.39
CA LEU A 227 6.56 16.14 17.50
C LEU A 227 5.65 15.47 16.45
N ASN A 228 5.68 15.91 15.20
CA ASN A 228 4.89 15.28 14.13
C ASN A 228 5.69 14.16 13.44
N GLY A 229 5.90 13.03 14.12
CA GLY A 229 6.55 11.84 13.54
C GLY A 229 8.09 11.88 13.57
N THR A 230 8.73 12.61 12.66
CA THR A 230 10.20 12.76 12.65
C THR A 230 10.58 14.14 13.15
N GLY A 231 11.70 14.23 13.86
CA GLY A 231 12.19 15.51 14.34
C GLY A 231 13.34 15.36 15.31
N ASP A 232 13.74 16.49 15.88
CA ASP A 232 14.82 16.52 16.84
C ASP A 232 14.24 16.66 18.26
N LEU A 233 14.68 15.78 19.15
CA LEU A 233 14.33 15.75 20.56
C LEU A 233 15.56 16.12 21.38
N THR A 234 15.49 17.21 22.14
CA THR A 234 16.56 17.63 23.05
C THR A 234 16.20 17.26 24.48
N ILE A 235 17.05 16.49 25.14
CA ILE A 235 16.88 16.07 26.52
C ILE A 235 17.97 16.73 27.36
N ALA A 236 17.60 17.58 28.32
CA ALA A 236 18.58 18.11 29.27
C ALA A 236 18.65 17.21 30.49
N VAL A 237 19.87 16.81 30.82
CA VAL A 237 20.18 15.98 31.98
C VAL A 237 21.19 16.67 32.88
N ASN A 238 21.21 16.32 34.16
CA ASN A 238 22.23 16.79 35.07
C ASN A 238 23.63 16.35 34.60
N ARG A 239 24.57 17.30 34.48
CA ARG A 239 25.92 17.03 33.96
C ARG A 239 26.69 16.05 34.84
N VAL A 240 26.61 16.21 36.17
CA VAL A 240 27.33 15.38 37.14
C VAL A 240 26.81 13.95 37.09
N SER A 241 25.48 13.77 37.08
CA SER A 241 24.86 12.45 36.99
C SER A 241 25.17 11.75 35.67
N LEU A 242 25.10 12.48 34.53
CA LEU A 242 25.43 11.91 33.23
C LEU A 242 26.91 11.51 33.16
N GLN A 243 27.82 12.34 33.68
CA GLN A 243 29.25 12.04 33.67
C GLN A 243 29.55 10.80 34.53
N ALA A 244 29.00 10.73 35.74
CA ALA A 244 29.13 9.55 36.61
C ALA A 244 28.63 8.28 35.92
N PHE A 245 27.51 8.37 35.21
CA PHE A 245 26.96 7.27 34.45
C PHE A 245 27.88 6.83 33.29
N VAL A 246 28.35 7.78 32.48
CA VAL A 246 29.26 7.51 31.36
C VAL A 246 30.58 6.91 31.88
N ASP A 247 31.11 7.42 32.99
CA ASP A 247 32.33 6.90 33.60
C ASP A 247 32.15 5.48 34.14
N ALA A 248 31.01 5.18 34.76
CA ALA A 248 30.65 3.83 35.19
C ALA A 248 30.53 2.85 34.01
N LYS A 249 30.12 3.33 32.84
CA LYS A 249 29.94 2.53 31.62
C LYS A 249 31.12 2.56 30.65
N LYS A 250 32.19 3.30 30.96
CA LYS A 250 33.35 3.49 30.06
C LYS A 250 34.03 2.18 29.65
N ASN A 251 33.96 1.15 30.48
CA ASN A 251 34.57 -0.17 30.22
C ASN A 251 33.62 -1.13 29.49
N GLU A 252 32.34 -0.79 29.35
CA GLU A 252 31.37 -1.57 28.60
C GLU A 252 31.26 -0.99 27.19
N PRO A 253 31.75 -1.66 26.12
CA PRO A 253 31.55 -1.17 24.77
C PRO A 253 30.05 -1.06 24.54
N GLY A 254 29.55 0.13 24.22
CA GLY A 254 28.11 0.37 24.15
C GLY A 254 27.80 1.78 23.68
N GLN A 255 26.50 2.08 23.58
CA GLN A 255 26.03 3.41 23.24
C GLN A 255 24.85 3.82 24.10
N LEU A 256 24.71 5.14 24.27
CA LEU A 256 23.54 5.76 24.88
C LEU A 256 22.35 5.61 23.90
N VAL A 257 21.23 5.11 24.40
CA VAL A 257 20.02 4.85 23.62
C VAL A 257 18.86 5.67 24.17
N LEU A 258 18.04 6.20 23.26
CA LEU A 258 16.82 6.91 23.60
C LEU A 258 15.66 5.92 23.78
N PHE A 259 14.90 6.07 24.86
CA PHE A 259 13.66 5.36 25.09
C PHE A 259 12.50 6.35 25.10
N LEU A 260 11.47 6.09 24.29
CA LEU A 260 10.24 6.88 24.25
C LEU A 260 9.05 6.00 24.60
N ASN A 261 8.32 6.34 25.66
CA ASN A 261 7.19 5.54 26.18
C ASN A 261 7.56 4.05 26.38
N GLY A 262 8.82 3.76 26.73
CA GLY A 262 9.32 2.39 26.91
C GLY A 262 9.78 1.70 25.61
N VAL A 263 9.60 2.33 24.44
CA VAL A 263 10.14 1.85 23.16
C VAL A 263 11.60 2.28 23.01
N GLU A 264 12.49 1.32 22.83
CA GLU A 264 13.91 1.55 22.55
C GLU A 264 14.11 2.01 21.11
N LEU A 265 14.75 3.18 20.91
CA LEU A 265 15.06 3.76 19.60
C LEU A 265 16.56 3.65 19.31
N LEU A 266 17.05 2.43 19.08
CA LEU A 266 18.45 2.14 18.84
C LEU A 266 18.98 2.72 17.53
N THR A 267 18.29 2.43 16.43
CA THR A 267 18.66 2.90 15.09
C THR A 267 17.95 4.19 14.76
N ASP A 268 16.76 4.36 15.30
CA ASP A 268 15.85 5.42 14.91
C ASP A 268 16.06 6.70 15.74
N GLY A 269 16.61 6.59 16.95
CA GLY A 269 16.85 7.71 17.87
C GLY A 269 18.33 8.05 17.95
N ARG A 270 18.91 8.60 16.87
CA ARG A 270 20.35 8.85 16.78
C ARG A 270 20.74 10.12 17.55
N LEU A 271 21.72 10.03 18.45
CA LEU A 271 22.33 11.22 19.07
C LEU A 271 23.11 12.01 18.00
N ILE A 272 22.68 13.24 17.71
CA ILE A 272 23.29 14.13 16.70
C ILE A 272 24.16 15.23 17.33
N GLY A 273 23.98 15.54 18.61
CA GLY A 273 24.77 16.55 19.30
C GLY A 273 24.63 16.48 20.80
N SER A 274 25.62 17.06 21.49
CA SER A 274 25.62 17.24 22.94
C SER A 274 26.19 18.62 23.24
N GLU A 275 25.43 19.45 23.95
CA GLU A 275 25.84 20.78 24.39
C GLU A 275 25.92 20.79 25.92
N GLN A 276 27.02 21.30 26.47
CA GLN A 276 27.28 21.28 27.91
C GLN A 276 27.28 22.71 28.46
N ASN A 277 26.65 22.88 29.62
CA ASN A 277 26.77 24.07 30.46
C ASN A 277 27.38 23.68 31.83
N ALA A 278 27.44 24.61 32.77
CA ALA A 278 27.95 24.41 34.13
C ALA A 278 27.20 23.30 34.88
N THR A 279 25.89 23.18 34.70
CA THR A 279 25.03 22.27 35.49
C THR A 279 24.35 21.17 34.68
N MET A 280 24.19 21.36 33.37
CA MET A 280 23.40 20.46 32.52
C MET A 280 24.13 20.09 31.23
N THR A 281 23.76 18.93 30.70
CA THR A 281 24.13 18.48 29.36
C THR A 281 22.85 18.30 28.55
N ALA A 282 22.70 19.04 27.46
CA ALA A 282 21.62 18.91 26.51
C ALA A 282 22.01 17.91 25.43
N LEU A 283 21.30 16.78 25.37
CA LEU A 283 21.49 15.71 24.40
C LEU A 283 20.44 15.84 23.30
N ARG A 284 20.88 16.09 22.06
CA ARG A 284 19.98 16.23 20.91
C ARG A 284 19.95 14.93 20.13
N PHE A 285 18.79 14.28 20.11
CA PHE A 285 18.49 13.08 19.34
C PHE A 285 17.69 13.45 18.11
N ARG A 286 18.02 12.87 16.96
CA ARG A 286 17.20 12.90 15.76
C ARG A 286 16.41 11.62 15.67
N ILE A 287 15.09 11.73 15.65
CA ILE A 287 14.17 10.61 15.47
C ILE A 287 13.92 10.47 13.96
N SER A 288 14.52 9.46 13.36
CA SER A 288 14.32 9.07 11.96
C SER A 288 13.26 7.99 11.80
N GLN A 289 12.69 7.88 10.60
CA GLN A 289 11.76 6.79 10.29
C GLN A 289 12.50 5.45 10.24
N GLY A 290 11.98 4.48 10.97
CA GLY A 290 12.45 3.11 10.99
C GLY A 290 11.50 2.21 11.76
N LYS A 291 11.93 0.99 12.06
CA LYS A 291 11.05 -0.02 12.67
C LYS A 291 10.63 0.33 14.10
N GLU A 292 11.51 0.96 14.85
CA GLU A 292 11.32 1.23 16.28
C GLU A 292 10.43 2.45 16.48
N SER A 293 10.67 3.50 15.70
CA SER A 293 9.81 4.67 15.63
C SER A 293 8.41 4.31 15.11
N GLN A 294 8.28 3.42 14.11
CA GLN A 294 6.96 2.93 13.67
C GLN A 294 6.19 2.23 14.80
N LEU A 295 6.88 1.43 15.61
CA LEU A 295 6.27 0.79 16.78
C LEU A 295 5.82 1.83 17.81
N LEU A 296 6.66 2.82 18.12
CA LEU A 296 6.30 3.95 18.99
C LEU A 296 5.06 4.70 18.48
N TRP A 297 5.05 5.06 17.18
CA TRP A 297 3.98 5.82 16.57
C TRP A 297 2.67 5.05 16.53
N SER A 298 2.70 3.75 16.18
CA SER A 298 1.50 2.91 16.19
C SER A 298 0.91 2.76 17.60
N MET A 299 1.74 2.63 18.64
CA MET A 299 1.27 2.66 20.04
C MET A 299 0.62 4.00 20.38
N LEU A 300 1.27 5.11 20.06
CA LEU A 300 0.73 6.45 20.31
C LEU A 300 -0.60 6.69 19.56
N TYR A 301 -0.72 6.22 18.32
CA TYR A 301 -1.95 6.35 17.54
C TYR A 301 -3.09 5.49 18.08
N ALA A 302 -2.80 4.27 18.53
CA ALA A 302 -3.77 3.42 19.21
C ALA A 302 -4.34 4.10 20.47
N ASP A 303 -3.52 4.89 21.15
CA ASP A 303 -3.93 5.69 22.30
C ASP A 303 -4.61 7.03 21.93
N GLY A 304 -4.83 7.33 20.65
CA GLY A 304 -5.51 8.55 20.20
C GLY A 304 -4.61 9.78 20.01
N ALA A 305 -3.28 9.61 19.94
CA ALA A 305 -2.33 10.69 19.67
C ALA A 305 -2.48 11.34 18.28
N LEU A 306 -3.41 10.84 17.46
CA LEU A 306 -3.71 11.37 16.14
C LEU A 306 -4.34 12.78 16.21
N TYR A 307 -5.18 13.02 17.22
CA TYR A 307 -5.96 14.25 17.38
C TYR A 307 -5.84 14.88 18.77
N GLU A 308 -5.41 14.11 19.77
CA GLU A 308 -5.19 14.60 21.11
C GLU A 308 -3.69 14.58 21.41
N ALA A 309 -3.18 15.67 21.99
CA ALA A 309 -1.81 15.68 22.49
C ALA A 309 -1.62 14.59 23.55
N ARG A 310 -0.66 13.69 23.33
CA ARG A 310 -0.30 12.66 24.30
C ARG A 310 1.05 12.93 24.95
N PRO A 311 1.21 12.62 26.26
CA PRO A 311 2.49 12.75 26.92
C PRO A 311 3.50 11.72 26.37
N LEU A 312 4.67 12.21 26.01
CA LEU A 312 5.83 11.46 25.58
C LEU A 312 6.85 11.45 26.71
N ARG A 313 7.06 10.27 27.28
CA ARG A 313 8.01 9.97 28.34
C ARG A 313 9.34 9.64 27.69
N ALA A 314 10.33 10.52 27.83
CA ALA A 314 11.68 10.26 27.36
C ALA A 314 12.57 9.74 28.50
N ALA A 315 13.29 8.66 28.22
CA ALA A 315 14.30 8.10 29.10
C ALA A 315 15.58 7.82 28.31
N LEU A 316 16.70 7.79 29.03
CA LEU A 316 18.00 7.40 28.48
C LEU A 316 18.33 6.00 29.00
N GLY A 317 18.97 5.18 28.17
CA GLY A 317 19.50 3.90 28.58
C GLY A 317 20.87 3.63 27.98
N TRP A 318 21.49 2.54 28.39
CA TRP A 318 22.74 2.07 27.82
C TRP A 318 22.55 0.69 27.21
N LYS A 319 23.04 0.52 25.99
CA LYS A 319 23.08 -0.77 25.33
C LYS A 319 24.53 -1.17 25.11
N ALA A 320 24.98 -2.16 25.87
CA ALA A 320 26.27 -2.78 25.63
C ALA A 320 26.25 -3.55 24.30
N ALA A 321 27.34 -3.48 23.54
CA ALA A 321 27.53 -4.09 22.23
C ALA A 321 27.40 -5.62 22.27
N SER A 322 27.74 -6.24 23.40
CA SER A 322 27.64 -7.68 23.63
C SER A 322 26.33 -8.11 24.28
N ALA A 323 25.53 -7.18 24.81
CA ALA A 323 24.32 -7.51 25.54
C ALA A 323 23.13 -7.63 24.59
N ALA A 324 22.45 -8.77 24.64
CA ALA A 324 21.17 -8.95 23.97
C ALA A 324 20.06 -8.05 24.57
N ARG A 325 20.30 -7.42 25.73
CA ARG A 325 19.36 -6.54 26.43
C ARG A 325 20.00 -5.22 26.80
N SER A 326 19.24 -4.15 26.63
CA SER A 326 19.56 -2.82 27.13
C SER A 326 19.26 -2.75 28.64
N SER A 327 20.17 -2.14 29.41
CA SER A 327 19.87 -1.75 30.79
C SER A 327 19.15 -0.41 30.73
N ILE A 328 17.85 -0.41 31.05
CA ILE A 328 17.06 0.82 31.16
C ILE A 328 17.50 1.54 32.43
N ILE A 329 17.91 2.81 32.30
CA ILE A 329 18.16 3.65 33.46
C ILE A 329 16.78 4.15 33.92
N PRO A 330 16.33 3.83 35.14
CA PRO A 330 15.08 4.37 35.64
C PRO A 330 15.23 5.88 35.83
N THR A 331 14.67 6.67 34.91
CA THR A 331 14.58 8.12 35.06
C THR A 331 13.36 8.45 35.92
N ARG A 332 13.58 9.11 37.07
CA ARG A 332 12.54 9.88 37.78
C ARG A 332 12.88 11.36 37.60
N PRO A 333 11.94 12.30 37.37
CA PRO A 333 10.50 12.18 37.16
C PRO A 333 10.09 12.15 35.66
N GLU A 334 8.84 11.79 35.45
CA GLU A 334 8.14 11.67 34.16
C GLU A 334 7.98 13.06 33.50
N ILE A 335 8.99 13.50 32.74
CA ILE A 335 8.86 14.73 31.95
C ILE A 335 8.14 14.39 30.66
N THR A 336 6.94 14.95 30.51
CA THR A 336 6.05 14.70 29.39
C THR A 336 6.19 15.79 28.34
N ALA A 337 6.66 15.46 27.15
CA ALA A 337 6.46 16.32 25.98
C ALA A 337 5.11 15.98 25.34
N ASN A 338 4.38 16.96 24.81
CA ASN A 338 3.14 16.68 24.11
C ASN A 338 3.44 16.32 22.65
N VAL A 339 2.85 15.22 22.19
CA VAL A 339 3.01 14.71 20.84
C VAL A 339 1.66 14.67 20.16
N GLN A 340 1.61 15.22 18.96
CA GLN A 340 0.45 15.20 18.07
C GLN A 340 0.99 14.82 16.69
N ALA A 341 0.28 13.94 16.00
CA ALA A 341 0.71 13.44 14.69
C ALA A 341 0.43 14.42 13.55
N THR A 342 -0.72 15.09 13.63
CA THR A 342 -1.24 15.95 12.59
C THR A 342 -2.27 16.91 13.16
N THR A 343 -2.42 18.07 12.54
CA THR A 343 -3.52 18.98 12.88
C THR A 343 -4.82 18.53 12.21
N VAL A 344 -5.97 18.83 12.82
CA VAL A 344 -7.29 18.54 12.22
C VAL A 344 -7.42 19.14 10.82
N LEU A 345 -6.89 20.35 10.61
CA LEU A 345 -6.87 21.00 9.30
C LEU A 345 -6.03 20.22 8.28
N GLN A 346 -4.83 19.78 8.65
CA GLN A 346 -3.95 18.99 7.79
C GLN A 346 -4.56 17.64 7.41
N LEU A 347 -5.27 16.99 8.34
CA LEU A 347 -6.05 15.79 8.04
C LEU A 347 -7.16 16.06 7.01
N TRP A 348 -7.92 17.15 7.18
CA TRP A 348 -8.95 17.53 6.19
C TRP A 348 -8.35 17.82 4.82
N LEU A 349 -7.20 18.51 4.76
CA LEU A 349 -6.49 18.76 3.52
C LEU A 349 -5.97 17.46 2.88
N ALA A 350 -5.48 16.50 3.67
CA ALA A 350 -5.05 15.20 3.18
C ALA A 350 -6.23 14.42 2.57
N VAL A 351 -7.38 14.40 3.24
CA VAL A 351 -8.61 13.76 2.74
C VAL A 351 -9.11 14.44 1.47
N LEU A 352 -9.11 15.78 1.44
CA LEU A 352 -9.49 16.54 0.24
C LEU A 352 -8.56 16.24 -0.94
N LEU A 353 -7.25 16.18 -0.70
CA LEU A 353 -6.26 15.85 -1.73
C LEU A 353 -6.51 14.44 -2.30
N VAL A 354 -6.75 13.45 -1.45
CA VAL A 354 -7.14 12.09 -1.86
C VAL A 354 -8.40 12.10 -2.71
N ALA A 355 -9.44 12.81 -2.26
CA ALA A 355 -10.71 12.91 -2.99
C ALA A 355 -10.54 13.56 -4.37
N LEU A 356 -9.70 14.60 -4.48
CA LEU A 356 -9.36 15.23 -5.75
C LEU A 356 -8.59 14.29 -6.67
N THR A 357 -7.64 13.52 -6.14
CA THR A 357 -6.89 12.52 -6.92
C THR A 357 -7.83 11.44 -7.47
N VAL A 358 -8.67 10.85 -6.62
CA VAL A 358 -9.66 9.83 -7.04
C VAL A 358 -10.64 10.43 -8.04
N GLY A 359 -11.14 11.65 -7.80
CA GLY A 359 -12.03 12.36 -8.70
C GLY A 359 -11.40 12.64 -10.06
N ALA A 360 -10.13 13.03 -10.12
CA ALA A 360 -9.40 13.25 -11.36
C ALA A 360 -9.21 11.94 -12.16
N VAL A 361 -8.87 10.83 -11.49
CA VAL A 361 -8.79 9.53 -12.17
C VAL A 361 -10.17 9.10 -12.67
N PHE A 362 -11.22 9.24 -11.86
CA PHE A 362 -12.58 8.89 -12.30
C PHE A 362 -13.05 9.77 -13.47
N TYR A 363 -12.75 11.07 -13.43
CA TYR A 363 -13.02 11.99 -14.52
C TYR A 363 -12.29 11.60 -15.81
N THR A 364 -11.00 11.26 -15.72
CA THR A 364 -10.24 10.81 -16.90
C THR A 364 -10.72 9.45 -17.41
N ALA A 365 -11.05 8.52 -16.52
CA ALA A 365 -11.60 7.20 -16.87
C ALA A 365 -12.99 7.26 -17.52
N THR A 366 -13.81 8.25 -17.16
CA THR A 366 -15.16 8.42 -17.71
C THR A 366 -15.18 9.28 -18.97
N ASN A 367 -14.20 10.15 -19.19
CA ASN A 367 -14.14 11.00 -20.39
C ASN A 367 -13.22 10.47 -21.48
N ASN A 368 -12.25 9.61 -21.14
CA ASN A 368 -11.34 9.00 -22.09
C ASN A 368 -11.58 7.49 -22.20
N ASP A 369 -11.24 6.92 -23.34
CA ASP A 369 -11.33 5.47 -23.60
C ASP A 369 -10.12 4.69 -23.03
N ALA A 370 -9.38 5.28 -22.08
CA ALA A 370 -8.15 4.69 -21.53
C ALA A 370 -8.39 3.33 -20.85
N LEU A 371 -9.55 3.17 -20.19
CA LEU A 371 -9.92 1.92 -19.50
C LEU A 371 -10.72 0.94 -20.36
N ARG A 372 -10.92 1.22 -21.66
CA ARG A 372 -11.80 0.42 -22.54
C ARG A 372 -10.99 -0.44 -23.50
N ASP A 373 -11.46 -1.65 -23.79
CA ASP A 373 -10.65 -2.63 -24.53
C ASP A 373 -10.45 -2.27 -26.01
N ALA A 374 -11.50 -1.79 -26.68
CA ALA A 374 -11.48 -1.53 -28.11
C ALA A 374 -11.42 -0.05 -28.45
N LYS A 375 -10.76 0.25 -29.58
CA LYS A 375 -10.86 1.56 -30.23
C LYS A 375 -12.27 1.75 -30.78
N LEU A 376 -12.64 3.01 -31.02
CA LEU A 376 -13.85 3.32 -31.78
C LEU A 376 -13.82 2.60 -33.13
N PRO A 377 -14.96 2.04 -33.57
CA PRO A 377 -15.00 1.32 -34.83
C PRO A 377 -14.76 2.29 -35.99
N ALA A 378 -14.06 1.83 -37.03
CA ALA A 378 -13.64 2.69 -38.16
C ALA A 378 -14.83 3.48 -38.77
N TRP A 379 -15.99 2.83 -38.91
CA TRP A 379 -17.20 3.45 -39.44
C TRP A 379 -17.66 4.69 -38.64
N TRP A 380 -17.36 4.76 -37.34
CA TRP A 380 -17.70 5.92 -36.52
C TRP A 380 -16.92 7.16 -36.96
N HIS A 381 -15.64 6.98 -37.29
CA HIS A 381 -14.81 8.07 -37.81
C HIS A 381 -15.31 8.52 -39.19
N ASP A 382 -15.71 7.58 -40.04
CA ASP A 382 -16.28 7.87 -41.36
C ASP A 382 -17.62 8.62 -41.24
N ALA A 383 -18.51 8.20 -40.34
CA ALA A 383 -19.76 8.90 -40.06
C ALA A 383 -19.53 10.33 -39.55
N LEU A 384 -18.53 10.54 -38.67
CA LEU A 384 -18.16 11.88 -38.19
C LEU A 384 -17.54 12.75 -39.28
N LYS A 385 -16.79 12.16 -40.21
CA LYS A 385 -16.22 12.86 -41.37
C LYS A 385 -17.34 13.27 -42.33
N LEU A 386 -18.20 12.34 -42.70
CA LEU A 386 -19.37 12.57 -43.55
C LEU A 386 -20.29 13.64 -42.96
N ARG A 387 -20.51 13.62 -41.64
CA ARG A 387 -21.27 14.67 -40.94
C ARG A 387 -20.61 16.04 -41.08
N ARG A 388 -19.29 16.14 -40.86
CA ARG A 388 -18.56 17.41 -40.97
C ARG A 388 -18.64 17.98 -42.38
N GLU A 389 -18.55 17.13 -43.39
CA GLU A 389 -18.69 17.51 -44.80
C GLU A 389 -20.12 17.95 -45.12
N THR A 390 -21.12 17.17 -44.70
CA THR A 390 -22.54 17.47 -44.91
C THR A 390 -22.99 18.73 -44.15
N ALA A 391 -22.45 18.97 -42.95
CA ALA A 391 -22.79 20.14 -42.14
C ALA A 391 -22.37 21.47 -42.79
N ARG A 392 -21.36 21.45 -43.67
CA ARG A 392 -20.92 22.62 -44.45
C ARG A 392 -21.85 22.98 -45.61
N LYS A 393 -22.77 22.07 -45.99
CA LYS A 393 -23.73 22.30 -47.06
C LYS A 393 -25.04 22.90 -46.53
N PRO A 394 -25.69 23.82 -47.27
CA PRO A 394 -27.05 24.28 -46.99
C PRO A 394 -28.01 23.11 -46.80
N LEU A 395 -29.00 23.23 -45.93
CA LEU A 395 -29.91 22.12 -45.57
C LEU A 395 -30.57 21.49 -46.81
N ALA A 396 -30.97 22.32 -47.78
CA ALA A 396 -31.58 21.89 -49.04
C ALA A 396 -30.63 21.05 -49.93
N ASP A 397 -29.32 21.26 -49.82
CA ASP A 397 -28.33 20.62 -50.69
C ASP A 397 -27.72 19.36 -50.06
N ARG A 398 -28.00 19.08 -48.79
CA ARG A 398 -27.38 17.95 -48.05
C ARG A 398 -27.76 16.60 -48.65
N GLU A 399 -29.03 16.43 -48.98
CA GLU A 399 -29.52 15.21 -49.59
C GLU A 399 -28.89 15.00 -50.97
N GLN A 400 -28.81 16.06 -51.79
CA GLN A 400 -28.14 16.01 -53.10
C GLN A 400 -26.63 15.77 -53.00
N TYR A 401 -25.98 16.28 -51.95
CA TYR A 401 -24.56 16.04 -51.72
C TYR A 401 -24.28 14.58 -51.34
N ILE A 402 -25.03 14.06 -50.36
CA ILE A 402 -24.95 12.65 -49.95
C ILE A 402 -25.31 11.75 -51.14
N ALA A 403 -26.26 12.20 -51.96
CA ALA A 403 -26.66 11.49 -53.15
C ALA A 403 -25.53 11.28 -54.17
N GLY A 404 -24.69 12.30 -54.36
CA GLY A 404 -23.54 12.22 -55.25
C GLY A 404 -22.45 11.31 -54.71
N LEU A 405 -22.27 11.27 -53.38
CA LEU A 405 -21.29 10.38 -52.73
C LEU A 405 -21.71 8.91 -52.75
N PHE A 406 -23.01 8.64 -52.68
CA PHE A 406 -23.55 7.28 -52.58
C PHE A 406 -24.67 7.05 -53.61
N PRO A 407 -24.31 6.86 -54.89
CA PRO A 407 -25.29 6.70 -55.97
C PRO A 407 -26.05 5.36 -55.92
N LEU A 408 -25.45 4.33 -55.31
CA LEU A 408 -26.02 2.97 -55.24
C LEU A 408 -27.03 2.78 -54.10
N VAL A 409 -27.24 3.79 -53.26
CA VAL A 409 -28.07 3.69 -52.05
C VAL A 409 -29.51 4.13 -52.39
N PRO A 410 -30.52 3.23 -52.31
CA PRO A 410 -31.92 3.54 -52.62
C PRO A 410 -32.47 4.68 -51.75
N ARG A 411 -33.36 5.52 -52.29
CA ARG A 411 -33.88 6.72 -51.60
C ARG A 411 -35.38 6.82 -51.60
N THR A 412 -36.07 5.69 -51.47
CA THR A 412 -37.49 5.74 -51.16
C THR A 412 -37.66 6.31 -49.74
N PRO A 413 -38.80 6.94 -49.42
CA PRO A 413 -39.10 7.37 -48.05
C PRO A 413 -38.98 6.23 -47.02
N ALA A 414 -39.21 4.99 -47.44
CA ALA A 414 -38.99 3.80 -46.62
C ALA A 414 -37.51 3.58 -46.29
N ASP A 415 -36.61 3.76 -47.26
CA ASP A 415 -35.16 3.62 -47.07
C ASP A 415 -34.61 4.66 -46.09
N LEU A 416 -35.08 5.91 -46.17
CA LEU A 416 -34.70 6.96 -45.22
C LEU A 416 -35.09 6.61 -43.79
N THR A 417 -36.26 6.00 -43.61
CA THR A 417 -36.72 5.53 -42.31
C THR A 417 -35.82 4.39 -41.82
N ALA A 418 -35.44 3.46 -42.70
CA ALA A 418 -34.50 2.38 -42.35
C ALA A 418 -33.12 2.91 -41.93
N TYR A 419 -32.59 3.93 -42.61
CA TYR A 419 -31.29 4.55 -42.25
C TYR A 419 -31.35 5.24 -40.90
N GLN A 420 -32.47 5.90 -40.59
CA GLN A 420 -32.69 6.51 -39.27
C GLN A 420 -32.75 5.44 -38.18
N THR A 421 -33.48 4.35 -38.40
CA THR A 421 -33.54 3.23 -37.45
C THR A 421 -32.17 2.61 -37.20
N LEU A 422 -31.39 2.35 -38.26
CA LEU A 422 -30.02 1.82 -38.13
C LEU A 422 -29.11 2.79 -37.36
N ALA A 423 -29.21 4.09 -37.64
CA ALA A 423 -28.47 5.11 -36.91
C ALA A 423 -28.89 5.21 -35.42
N GLU A 424 -30.18 5.05 -35.11
CA GLU A 424 -30.69 5.00 -33.74
C GLU A 424 -30.21 3.78 -32.99
N ASN A 425 -30.27 2.61 -33.63
CA ASN A 425 -29.72 1.36 -33.12
C ASN A 425 -28.23 1.49 -32.84
N ALA A 426 -27.46 2.04 -33.77
CA ALA A 426 -26.02 2.27 -33.59
C ALA A 426 -25.71 3.23 -32.43
N LEU A 427 -26.50 4.30 -32.27
CA LEU A 427 -26.38 5.24 -31.13
C LEU A 427 -26.83 4.64 -29.81
N ALA A 428 -27.74 3.66 -29.85
CA ALA A 428 -28.14 2.86 -28.69
C ALA A 428 -27.09 1.80 -28.33
N GLY A 429 -25.98 1.72 -29.07
CA GLY A 429 -24.96 0.70 -28.87
C GLY A 429 -25.43 -0.66 -29.38
N GLN A 430 -26.04 -0.73 -30.56
CA GLN A 430 -26.17 -2.00 -31.28
C GLN A 430 -25.03 -2.14 -32.27
N LEU A 431 -24.57 -3.37 -32.47
CA LEU A 431 -23.51 -3.67 -33.43
C LEU A 431 -24.03 -3.43 -34.86
N VAL A 432 -23.30 -2.62 -35.62
CA VAL A 432 -23.62 -2.39 -37.03
C VAL A 432 -23.02 -3.53 -37.85
N ALA A 433 -23.86 -4.27 -38.56
CA ALA A 433 -23.38 -5.31 -39.46
C ALA A 433 -22.52 -4.69 -40.58
N PRO A 434 -21.49 -5.39 -41.10
CA PRO A 434 -20.62 -4.84 -42.15
C PRO A 434 -21.38 -4.32 -43.38
N ALA A 435 -22.49 -4.99 -43.75
CA ALA A 435 -23.35 -4.57 -44.85
C ALA A 435 -24.11 -3.25 -44.58
N ASP A 436 -24.36 -2.92 -43.31
CA ASP A 436 -25.14 -1.76 -42.88
C ASP A 436 -24.27 -0.57 -42.47
N VAL A 437 -22.93 -0.69 -42.54
CA VAL A 437 -21.99 0.37 -42.16
C VAL A 437 -22.24 1.66 -42.94
N GLN A 438 -22.43 1.53 -44.26
CA GLN A 438 -22.63 2.68 -45.15
C GLN A 438 -23.99 3.34 -44.90
N THR A 439 -25.07 2.56 -44.79
CA THR A 439 -26.43 3.04 -44.55
C THR A 439 -26.56 3.70 -43.17
N THR A 440 -25.93 3.12 -42.15
CA THR A 440 -25.84 3.71 -40.81
C THR A 440 -25.11 5.04 -40.82
N SER A 441 -23.97 5.13 -41.54
CA SER A 441 -23.20 6.37 -41.65
C SER A 441 -23.99 7.49 -42.32
N ILE A 442 -24.78 7.16 -43.36
CA ILE A 442 -25.69 8.09 -44.03
C ILE A 442 -26.81 8.53 -43.09
N GLY A 443 -27.47 7.59 -42.39
CA GLY A 443 -28.53 7.88 -41.43
C GLY A 443 -28.06 8.80 -40.30
N LEU A 444 -26.84 8.58 -39.81
CA LEU A 444 -26.19 9.49 -38.87
C LEU A 444 -26.00 10.86 -39.51
N ALA A 445 -25.35 10.97 -40.68
CA ALA A 445 -25.06 12.25 -41.32
C ALA A 445 -26.31 13.12 -41.61
N LEU A 446 -27.44 12.48 -41.94
CA LEU A 446 -28.73 13.15 -42.20
C LEU A 446 -29.42 13.66 -40.93
N ARG A 447 -29.07 13.13 -39.74
CA ARG A 447 -29.77 13.47 -38.49
C ARG A 447 -29.53 14.94 -38.07
N PRO A 448 -30.58 15.74 -37.84
CA PRO A 448 -30.44 17.14 -37.44
C PRO A 448 -29.87 17.27 -36.02
N LYS A 449 -28.82 18.10 -35.86
CA LYS A 449 -28.19 18.69 -34.64
C LYS A 449 -28.16 17.89 -33.31
N ALA A 450 -28.41 16.59 -33.29
CA ALA A 450 -28.26 15.79 -32.07
C ALA A 450 -26.79 15.76 -31.65
N ARG A 451 -26.51 15.97 -30.36
CA ARG A 451 -25.19 15.72 -29.77
C ARG A 451 -24.98 14.21 -29.78
N TRP A 452 -24.18 13.70 -30.72
CA TRP A 452 -23.85 12.28 -30.76
C TRP A 452 -22.84 12.01 -29.66
N LYS A 453 -23.15 11.06 -28.78
CA LYS A 453 -22.14 10.47 -27.93
C LYS A 453 -21.56 9.28 -28.70
N PRO A 454 -20.23 9.15 -28.79
CA PRO A 454 -19.65 7.96 -29.37
C PRO A 454 -20.14 6.73 -28.62
N PRO A 455 -20.50 5.64 -29.31
CA PRO A 455 -20.68 4.37 -28.64
C PRO A 455 -19.33 4.06 -27.98
N ARG A 456 -19.36 3.59 -26.74
CA ARG A 456 -18.13 3.30 -26.00
C ARG A 456 -17.95 1.79 -25.87
N ALA A 457 -16.73 1.30 -26.09
CA ALA A 457 -16.40 -0.12 -25.94
C ALA A 457 -16.50 -0.57 -24.47
N THR A 458 -16.66 -1.85 -24.18
CA THR A 458 -16.64 -2.36 -22.80
C THR A 458 -15.37 -2.00 -22.02
N TYR A 459 -15.48 -1.97 -20.70
CA TYR A 459 -14.35 -1.76 -19.80
C TYR A 459 -13.43 -2.97 -19.74
N SER A 460 -12.14 -2.69 -19.85
CA SER A 460 -11.08 -3.68 -19.68
C SER A 460 -10.84 -3.96 -18.20
N LEU A 461 -10.98 -5.22 -17.78
CA LEU A 461 -10.71 -5.63 -16.41
C LEU A 461 -9.26 -5.32 -16.00
N SER A 462 -8.28 -5.67 -16.84
CA SER A 462 -6.86 -5.49 -16.55
C SER A 462 -6.47 -4.01 -16.45
N ARG A 463 -6.96 -3.15 -17.37
CA ARG A 463 -6.69 -1.71 -17.32
C ARG A 463 -7.37 -1.05 -16.13
N THR A 464 -8.58 -1.50 -15.78
CA THR A 464 -9.30 -1.00 -14.60
C THR A 464 -8.59 -1.39 -13.31
N GLN A 465 -8.12 -2.63 -13.19
CA GLN A 465 -7.32 -3.09 -12.05
C GLN A 465 -6.01 -2.28 -11.91
N LEU A 466 -5.27 -2.09 -13.01
CA LEU A 466 -4.06 -1.27 -12.99
C LEU A 466 -4.35 0.17 -12.56
N ALA A 467 -5.38 0.79 -13.12
CA ALA A 467 -5.78 2.14 -12.77
C ALA A 467 -6.20 2.24 -11.30
N LEU A 468 -6.92 1.24 -10.79
CA LEU A 468 -7.36 1.17 -9.39
C LEU A 468 -6.16 1.15 -8.44
N TRP A 469 -5.21 0.23 -8.65
CA TRP A 469 -4.04 0.07 -7.79
C TRP A 469 -3.07 1.24 -7.91
N PHE A 470 -2.89 1.78 -9.11
CA PHE A 470 -2.13 3.00 -9.31
C PHE A 470 -2.75 4.18 -8.54
N THR A 471 -4.06 4.35 -8.64
CA THR A 471 -4.79 5.42 -7.91
C THR A 471 -4.67 5.24 -6.41
N PHE A 472 -4.86 4.01 -5.91
CA PHE A 472 -4.68 3.70 -4.49
C PHE A 472 -3.26 4.05 -4.02
N THR A 473 -2.24 3.65 -4.79
CA THR A 473 -0.84 3.92 -4.45
C THR A 473 -0.54 5.42 -4.38
N VAL A 474 -0.96 6.18 -5.40
CA VAL A 474 -0.75 7.63 -5.45
C VAL A 474 -1.55 8.33 -4.35
N ALA A 475 -2.81 7.94 -4.14
CA ALA A 475 -3.66 8.53 -3.10
C ALA A 475 -3.11 8.24 -1.69
N ALA A 476 -2.71 7.00 -1.41
CA ALA A 476 -2.09 6.63 -0.14
C ALA A 476 -0.76 7.38 0.07
N GLY A 477 0.07 7.49 -0.98
CA GLY A 477 1.31 8.26 -0.91
C GLY A 477 1.10 9.74 -0.64
N LEU A 478 0.14 10.37 -1.30
CA LEU A 478 -0.23 11.77 -1.05
C LEU A 478 -0.82 11.97 0.35
N PHE A 479 -1.66 11.04 0.82
CA PHE A 479 -2.21 11.05 2.17
C PHE A 479 -1.10 10.97 3.22
N LEU A 480 -0.22 9.98 3.10
CA LEU A 480 0.90 9.78 4.02
C LEU A 480 1.90 10.93 3.96
N TRP A 481 2.21 11.45 2.77
CA TRP A 481 3.04 12.63 2.61
C TRP A 481 2.43 13.86 3.30
N MET A 482 1.14 14.07 3.14
CA MET A 482 0.45 15.18 3.77
C MET A 482 0.41 15.03 5.30
N LEU A 483 0.38 13.81 5.84
CA LEU A 483 0.42 13.58 7.29
C LEU A 483 1.83 13.70 7.88
N TYR A 484 2.82 13.04 7.27
CA TYR A 484 4.18 12.94 7.81
C TYR A 484 5.13 14.06 7.39
N GLY A 485 4.78 14.80 6.33
CA GLY A 485 5.67 15.78 5.74
C GLY A 485 6.78 15.18 4.85
N ASP A 486 6.85 13.86 4.74
CA ASP A 486 7.85 13.16 3.94
C ASP A 486 7.20 12.04 3.11
N LEU A 487 7.69 11.83 1.90
CA LEU A 487 7.16 10.83 1.00
C LEU A 487 7.71 9.47 1.42
N ARG A 488 6.89 8.70 2.14
CA ARG A 488 7.27 7.35 2.57
C ARG A 488 7.70 6.50 1.37
N ARG A 489 8.77 5.75 1.57
CA ARG A 489 9.22 4.73 0.62
C ARG A 489 8.07 3.75 0.38
N ILE A 490 7.78 3.51 -0.90
CA ILE A 490 6.77 2.54 -1.32
C ILE A 490 7.24 1.15 -0.90
N ASP A 491 6.36 0.40 -0.25
CA ASP A 491 6.65 -0.97 0.18
C ASP A 491 6.84 -1.91 -1.01
N GLY A 492 7.70 -2.92 -0.85
CA GLY A 492 8.00 -3.89 -1.89
C GLY A 492 6.78 -4.70 -2.34
N SER A 493 5.85 -4.99 -1.43
CA SER A 493 4.61 -5.74 -1.74
C SER A 493 3.67 -4.95 -2.65
N LEU A 494 3.51 -3.65 -2.39
CA LEU A 494 2.71 -2.74 -3.22
C LEU A 494 3.34 -2.54 -4.61
N LEU A 495 4.67 -2.41 -4.67
CA LEU A 495 5.40 -2.35 -5.92
C LEU A 495 5.28 -3.66 -6.70
N GLY A 496 5.32 -4.80 -6.01
CA GLY A 496 5.05 -6.12 -6.59
C GLY A 496 3.64 -6.21 -7.18
N LEU A 497 2.63 -5.72 -6.45
CA LEU A 497 1.24 -5.71 -6.91
C LEU A 497 1.04 -4.80 -8.14
N LEU A 498 1.65 -3.61 -8.15
CA LEU A 498 1.72 -2.74 -9.32
C LEU A 498 2.46 -3.39 -10.49
N GLY A 499 3.55 -4.10 -10.20
CA GLY A 499 4.33 -4.86 -11.17
C GLY A 499 3.52 -5.97 -11.83
N ILE A 500 2.81 -6.77 -11.04
CA ILE A 500 1.91 -7.83 -11.52
C ILE A 500 0.78 -7.22 -12.35
N SER A 501 0.11 -6.17 -11.85
CA SER A 501 -0.98 -5.49 -12.56
C SER A 501 -0.49 -4.87 -13.88
N GLY A 502 0.69 -4.27 -13.86
CA GLY A 502 1.33 -3.70 -15.04
C GLY A 502 1.72 -4.76 -16.06
N ALA A 503 2.26 -5.90 -15.61
CA ALA A 503 2.60 -7.03 -16.47
C ALA A 503 1.33 -7.60 -17.13
N THR A 504 0.27 -7.86 -16.37
CA THR A 504 -1.00 -8.38 -16.91
C THR A 504 -1.64 -7.41 -17.91
N ALA A 505 -1.64 -6.11 -17.62
CA ALA A 505 -2.14 -5.09 -18.54
C ALA A 505 -1.26 -5.00 -19.81
N GLY A 506 0.06 -5.08 -19.67
CA GLY A 506 1.01 -5.09 -20.76
C GLY A 506 0.83 -6.29 -21.69
N PHE A 507 0.66 -7.50 -21.14
CA PHE A 507 0.36 -8.69 -21.92
C PHE A 507 -0.96 -8.58 -22.66
N SER A 508 -2.02 -8.07 -22.00
CA SER A 508 -3.29 -7.79 -22.67
C SER A 508 -3.09 -6.84 -23.86
N TRP A 509 -2.32 -5.77 -23.69
CA TRP A 509 -2.09 -4.80 -24.76
C TRP A 509 -1.27 -5.35 -25.94
N ILE A 510 -0.28 -6.21 -25.68
CA ILE A 510 0.49 -6.89 -26.73
C ILE A 510 -0.42 -7.86 -27.50
N ALA A 511 -1.24 -8.64 -26.80
CA ALA A 511 -2.21 -9.53 -27.42
C ALA A 511 -3.25 -8.75 -28.25
N ASP A 512 -3.72 -7.60 -27.75
CA ASP A 512 -4.66 -6.71 -28.45
C ASP A 512 -4.08 -6.14 -29.75
N ARG A 513 -2.76 -5.95 -29.83
CA ARG A 513 -2.09 -5.40 -31.03
C ARG A 513 -1.90 -6.42 -32.15
N ASN A 514 -1.75 -7.69 -31.80
CA ASN A 514 -1.40 -8.75 -32.74
C ASN A 514 -2.60 -9.65 -33.10
N GLY A 515 -3.68 -9.62 -32.31
CA GLY A 515 -4.89 -10.39 -32.60
C GLY A 515 -5.71 -9.80 -33.75
N PRO A 516 -6.55 -10.62 -34.41
CA PRO A 516 -7.57 -10.10 -35.33
C PRO A 516 -8.42 -9.04 -34.61
N ASP A 517 -8.84 -8.00 -35.35
CA ASP A 517 -9.62 -6.88 -34.81
C ASP A 517 -10.76 -7.42 -33.93
N ARG A 518 -10.63 -7.21 -32.61
CA ARG A 518 -11.63 -7.71 -31.67
C ARG A 518 -12.97 -7.09 -32.04
N PRO A 519 -14.06 -7.89 -32.07
CA PRO A 519 -15.38 -7.35 -32.33
C PRO A 519 -15.63 -6.24 -31.31
N TYR A 520 -15.89 -5.04 -31.82
CA TYR A 520 -16.27 -3.92 -30.98
C TYR A 520 -17.55 -4.29 -30.25
N VAL A 521 -17.61 -4.21 -28.94
CA VAL A 521 -18.87 -4.46 -28.23
C VAL A 521 -19.22 -3.24 -27.39
N PRO A 522 -20.44 -2.72 -27.53
CA PRO A 522 -20.89 -1.56 -26.80
C PRO A 522 -21.04 -1.86 -25.30
N SER A 523 -20.54 -0.93 -24.49
CA SER A 523 -20.61 -0.91 -23.03
C SER A 523 -22.06 -0.83 -22.56
N GLN A 524 -22.47 -1.74 -21.69
CA GLN A 524 -23.81 -1.68 -21.07
C GLN A 524 -23.75 -0.89 -19.76
N SER A 525 -22.83 -1.26 -18.88
CA SER A 525 -22.56 -0.53 -17.64
C SER A 525 -21.19 -0.91 -17.09
N PHE A 526 -20.57 -0.05 -16.27
CA PHE A 526 -19.22 -0.31 -15.75
C PHE A 526 -19.09 -1.65 -15.01
N LEU A 527 -20.00 -1.97 -14.09
CA LEU A 527 -19.95 -3.21 -13.33
C LEU A 527 -20.34 -4.43 -14.18
N HIS A 528 -21.32 -4.28 -15.08
CA HIS A 528 -21.68 -5.35 -16.00
C HIS A 528 -20.48 -5.68 -16.90
N ASP A 529 -19.87 -4.68 -17.53
CA ASP A 529 -18.72 -4.88 -18.41
C ASP A 529 -17.52 -5.53 -17.68
N LEU A 530 -17.33 -5.26 -16.37
CA LEU A 530 -16.27 -5.87 -15.57
C LEU A 530 -16.56 -7.34 -15.19
N MET A 531 -17.82 -7.68 -14.93
CA MET A 531 -18.22 -9.00 -14.42
C MET A 531 -18.64 -9.97 -15.54
N THR A 532 -19.32 -9.47 -16.56
CA THR A 532 -19.90 -10.23 -17.66
C THR A 532 -19.27 -9.74 -18.95
N ASP A 533 -18.21 -10.40 -19.38
CA ASP A 533 -17.59 -10.11 -20.68
C ASP A 533 -18.14 -11.05 -21.77
N PHE A 534 -17.64 -10.85 -22.99
CA PHE A 534 -18.06 -11.45 -24.26
C PHE A 534 -18.22 -12.97 -24.30
N ASP A 535 -17.51 -13.70 -23.45
CA ASP A 535 -17.62 -15.15 -23.37
C ASP A 535 -18.49 -15.55 -22.18
N GLU A 536 -19.71 -16.02 -22.48
CA GLU A 536 -20.63 -16.62 -21.51
C GLU A 536 -19.97 -17.72 -20.66
N ARG A 537 -18.91 -18.36 -21.18
CA ARG A 537 -18.21 -19.47 -20.50
C ARG A 537 -17.17 -19.04 -19.47
N GLN A 538 -16.71 -17.78 -19.45
CA GLN A 538 -15.59 -17.34 -18.59
C GLN A 538 -15.98 -16.37 -17.44
N GLN A 539 -17.26 -16.29 -17.10
CA GLN A 539 -17.77 -15.28 -16.17
C GLN A 539 -17.29 -15.46 -14.70
N MET A 540 -17.07 -16.70 -14.24
CA MET A 540 -16.78 -16.96 -12.82
C MET A 540 -15.40 -16.44 -12.36
N TYR A 541 -14.34 -16.66 -13.16
CA TYR A 541 -12.98 -16.24 -12.77
C TYR A 541 -12.84 -14.71 -12.68
N ARG A 542 -13.53 -13.98 -13.55
CA ARG A 542 -13.53 -12.51 -13.54
C ARG A 542 -14.26 -11.95 -12.34
N TYR A 543 -15.43 -12.53 -12.04
CA TYR A 543 -16.18 -12.17 -10.84
C TYR A 543 -15.33 -12.36 -9.58
N GLN A 544 -14.65 -13.50 -9.46
CA GLN A 544 -13.70 -13.74 -8.37
C GLN A 544 -12.58 -12.69 -8.35
N ALA A 545 -11.96 -12.38 -9.49
CA ALA A 545 -10.90 -11.38 -9.56
C ALA A 545 -11.38 -9.99 -9.14
N VAL A 546 -12.57 -9.56 -9.58
CA VAL A 546 -13.17 -8.27 -9.19
C VAL A 546 -13.40 -8.22 -7.67
N ILE A 547 -14.00 -9.27 -7.09
CA ILE A 547 -14.24 -9.33 -5.64
C ILE A 547 -12.94 -9.29 -4.85
N VAL A 548 -11.96 -10.12 -5.22
CA VAL A 548 -10.68 -10.19 -4.49
C VAL A 548 -9.95 -8.85 -4.55
N ASN A 549 -9.93 -8.19 -5.72
CA ASN A 549 -9.33 -6.86 -5.84
C ASN A 549 -10.07 -5.83 -4.98
N LEU A 550 -11.41 -5.86 -4.94
CA LEU A 550 -12.19 -4.94 -4.11
C LEU A 550 -11.95 -5.19 -2.62
N LEU A 551 -11.89 -6.46 -2.18
CA LEU A 551 -11.61 -6.83 -0.80
C LEU A 551 -10.22 -6.35 -0.37
N LEU A 552 -9.19 -6.62 -1.18
CA LEU A 552 -7.82 -6.19 -0.88
C LEU A 552 -7.69 -4.66 -0.89
N LEU A 553 -8.41 -3.97 -1.78
CA LEU A 553 -8.44 -2.51 -1.78
C LEU A 553 -9.05 -1.98 -0.47
N VAL A 554 -10.18 -2.53 -0.03
CA VAL A 554 -10.82 -2.11 1.23
C VAL A 554 -9.91 -2.35 2.43
N VAL A 555 -9.31 -3.54 2.52
CA VAL A 555 -8.34 -3.86 3.58
C VAL A 555 -7.13 -2.92 3.51
N GLY A 556 -6.62 -2.64 2.31
CA GLY A 556 -5.52 -1.70 2.09
C GLY A 556 -5.86 -0.28 2.55
N VAL A 557 -7.06 0.22 2.24
CA VAL A 557 -7.51 1.54 2.69
C VAL A 557 -7.64 1.61 4.21
N ILE A 558 -8.26 0.61 4.83
CA ILE A 558 -8.37 0.52 6.30
C ILE A 558 -6.98 0.53 6.93
N HIS A 559 -6.07 -0.30 6.41
CA HIS A 559 -4.70 -0.38 6.90
C HIS A 559 -3.96 0.97 6.78
N VAL A 560 -4.09 1.68 5.66
CA VAL A 560 -3.47 3.02 5.50
C VAL A 560 -4.04 4.01 6.50
N VAL A 561 -5.33 3.97 6.79
CA VAL A 561 -5.98 4.89 7.74
C VAL A 561 -5.63 4.56 9.18
N GLU A 562 -5.58 3.28 9.56
CA GLU A 562 -5.34 2.83 10.93
C GLU A 562 -3.86 2.80 11.29
N GLN A 563 -3.02 2.25 10.40
CA GLN A 563 -1.58 2.05 10.67
C GLN A 563 -0.73 3.19 10.12
N LEU A 564 -1.31 4.09 9.33
CA LEU A 564 -0.59 5.19 8.68
C LEU A 564 0.67 4.69 7.95
N SER A 565 0.56 3.52 7.32
CA SER A 565 1.59 2.86 6.52
C SER A 565 0.99 2.29 5.25
N TYR A 566 1.82 2.07 4.23
CA TYR A 566 1.39 1.26 3.10
C TYR A 566 1.06 -0.16 3.59
N PRO A 567 0.01 -0.79 3.03
CA PRO A 567 -0.32 -2.16 3.38
C PRO A 567 0.79 -3.09 2.93
N VAL A 568 1.20 -3.97 3.84
CA VAL A 568 2.07 -5.11 3.52
C VAL A 568 1.15 -6.29 3.23
N PHE A 569 1.11 -6.72 1.97
CA PHE A 569 0.36 -7.91 1.58
C PHE A 569 1.28 -9.12 1.65
N ASP A 570 0.79 -10.19 2.26
CA ASP A 570 1.49 -11.48 2.31
C ASP A 570 1.77 -12.02 0.90
N GLY A 571 2.97 -12.60 0.71
CA GLY A 571 3.42 -13.11 -0.58
C GLY A 571 2.46 -14.15 -1.18
N SER A 572 1.77 -14.94 -0.36
CA SER A 572 0.80 -15.94 -0.82
C SER A 572 -0.41 -15.28 -1.48
N TRP A 573 -0.87 -14.13 -0.99
CA TRP A 573 -1.96 -13.37 -1.61
C TRP A 573 -1.53 -12.74 -2.93
N LEU A 574 -0.30 -12.23 -3.02
CA LEU A 574 0.27 -11.70 -4.26
C LEU A 574 0.43 -12.81 -5.32
N ILE A 575 0.92 -13.97 -4.92
CA ILE A 575 1.03 -15.14 -5.79
C ILE A 575 -0.35 -15.60 -6.25
N PHE A 576 -1.33 -15.66 -5.34
CA PHE A 576 -2.70 -16.03 -5.67
C PHE A 576 -3.31 -15.09 -6.73
N LEU A 577 -3.12 -13.78 -6.55
CA LEU A 577 -3.51 -12.79 -7.56
C LEU A 577 -2.77 -13.00 -8.89
N GLY A 578 -1.45 -13.19 -8.84
CA GLY A 578 -0.62 -13.40 -10.02
C GLY A 578 -1.04 -14.63 -10.82
N ILE A 579 -1.30 -15.76 -10.15
CA ILE A 579 -1.78 -17.00 -10.78
C ILE A 579 -3.17 -16.79 -11.39
N SER A 580 -4.08 -16.13 -10.67
CA SER A 580 -5.43 -15.87 -11.17
C SER A 580 -5.44 -14.99 -12.43
N GLY A 581 -4.53 -14.01 -12.52
CA GLY A 581 -4.35 -13.18 -13.72
C GLY A 581 -3.63 -13.92 -14.86
N ALA A 582 -2.64 -14.74 -14.56
CA ALA A 582 -1.87 -15.49 -15.55
C ALA A 582 -2.71 -16.55 -16.28
N ILE A 583 -3.54 -17.30 -15.55
CA ILE A 583 -4.45 -18.31 -16.12
C ILE A 583 -5.43 -17.66 -17.11
N TYR A 584 -5.95 -16.48 -16.76
CA TYR A 584 -6.84 -15.72 -17.63
C TYR A 584 -6.15 -15.29 -18.94
N GLY A 585 -4.90 -14.81 -18.87
CA GLY A 585 -4.14 -14.41 -20.06
C GLY A 585 -3.79 -15.58 -20.98
N THR A 586 -3.41 -16.74 -20.42
CA THR A 586 -3.02 -17.91 -21.21
C THR A 586 -4.21 -18.64 -21.83
N GLY A 587 -5.34 -18.76 -21.13
CA GLY A 587 -6.53 -19.44 -21.65
C GLY A 587 -7.14 -18.77 -22.89
N LYS A 588 -6.83 -17.50 -23.15
CA LYS A 588 -7.29 -16.79 -24.34
C LYS A 588 -6.56 -17.23 -25.62
N GLY A 589 -5.28 -17.59 -25.52
CA GLY A 589 -4.46 -17.93 -26.69
C GLY A 589 -4.69 -19.33 -27.26
N THR A 590 -5.21 -20.27 -26.46
CA THR A 590 -5.34 -21.68 -26.87
C THR A 590 -6.70 -22.03 -27.48
N ASN A 591 -7.71 -21.16 -27.36
CA ASN A 591 -9.04 -21.41 -27.91
C ASN A 591 -9.24 -20.81 -29.32
N GLU A 592 -8.29 -20.03 -29.81
CA GLU A 592 -8.33 -19.38 -31.14
C GLU A 592 -7.43 -20.11 -32.18
N THR A 593 -6.81 -21.24 -31.82
CA THR A 593 -6.07 -22.15 -32.71
C THR A 593 -6.80 -23.47 -32.84
#